data_AF-A0A1F7VI00-F1
#
_entry.id   AF-A0A1F7VI00-F1
#
_cell.length_a   1.000
_cell.length_b   1.000
_cell.length_c   1.000
_cell.angle_alpha   90.00
_cell.angle_beta   90.00
_cell.angle_gamma   90.00
#
_symmetry.space_group_name_H-M   'P 1'
#
loop_
_entity.id
_entity.type
_entity.pdbx_description
1 polymer ?
#
loop_
_entity_poly.entity_id
_entity_poly.type
_entity_poly.pdbx_seq_one_letter_code
_entity_poly.pdbx_strand_id
1 'polypeptide(L)'
;MALMGMMGVSTAAHANTQPLPDHVYSIILDSNDYDENDRLIQDQVIEKFRGTHPDQYDFIVFYGTTATQRSGDFGAFFPIVKSAENIGHEFFGPHPSLSTDARLHGAVFLHGLDKHTDTQLVGLSLHEISHDWLAYISHISDKPFVDFHGGNDGVHWSQYVDTSTMHDGVRFLSPNGGAAWDELSEGSFLRVLQGIFGETTPLKFHPIELYLMGFLTPESTIPFSILIPDAEQSSEVVTGRREFVTVYDIINTYGLRTPSANDAQTAFSIAFVLLEQEGHPSSAEFMRRVINLSQYVPAQWYRATDGLSSINGITADLATPPNRTLIKLENDGNPLTTHDTAVYLVENGKRRPFLNERLYFLRYSTFENIQEIGPERMATLPVGAPVLPPPNTWVKIQSVPKVYVVQGDGVTIRWIPTEETAQELRGEDWNRNIETIDVVLYGQFTIGTSIDEFQNG
;
A
#
# COMPACT_ATOMS: atom_id res chain seq x y z
N MET A 1 -12.78 -10.59 54.45
CA MET A 1 -11.74 -11.44 53.85
C MET A 1 -12.21 -11.74 52.42
N ALA A 2 -11.84 -10.87 51.47
CA ALA A 2 -12.25 -10.99 50.07
C ALA A 2 -10.97 -11.04 49.24
N LEU A 3 -10.86 -12.09 48.44
CA LEU A 3 -9.70 -12.45 47.63
C LEU A 3 -9.41 -11.38 46.57
N MET A 4 -8.14 -10.99 46.50
CA MET A 4 -7.49 -10.42 45.32
C MET A 4 -7.64 -11.38 44.14
N GLY A 5 -8.34 -10.95 43.08
CA GLY A 5 -8.32 -11.59 41.77
C GLY A 5 -7.28 -10.89 40.90
N MET A 6 -6.19 -11.58 40.59
CA MET A 6 -5.27 -11.21 39.52
C MET A 6 -6.04 -11.17 38.19
N MET A 7 -6.14 -10.00 37.56
CA MET A 7 -6.61 -9.90 36.18
C MET A 7 -5.47 -10.39 35.27
N GLY A 8 -5.74 -11.51 34.59
CA GLY A 8 -4.81 -12.14 33.67
C GLY A 8 -4.69 -11.33 32.37
N VAL A 9 -3.45 -11.16 31.94
CA VAL A 9 -3.10 -10.82 30.56
C VAL A 9 -3.59 -11.97 29.68
N SER A 10 -4.67 -11.78 28.95
CA SER A 10 -5.10 -12.73 27.92
C SER A 10 -4.26 -12.49 26.67
N THR A 11 -3.17 -13.24 26.54
CA THR A 11 -2.53 -13.44 25.24
C THR A 11 -3.53 -14.24 24.38
N ALA A 12 -4.37 -13.54 23.63
CA ALA A 12 -5.23 -14.17 22.63
C ALA A 12 -4.31 -14.83 21.61
N ALA A 13 -4.12 -16.15 21.75
CA ALA A 13 -3.34 -16.97 20.85
C ALA A 13 -3.97 -16.94 19.45
N HIS A 14 -3.52 -16.00 18.63
CA HIS A 14 -3.79 -15.97 17.21
C HIS A 14 -3.01 -17.11 16.58
N ALA A 15 -3.69 -17.94 15.79
CA ALA A 15 -3.15 -19.14 15.16
C ALA A 15 -2.19 -18.80 14.00
N ASN A 16 -1.10 -18.08 14.29
CA ASN A 16 0.04 -17.87 13.43
C ASN A 16 1.31 -18.07 14.27
N THR A 17 2.09 -19.10 13.97
CA THR A 17 3.29 -19.50 14.74
C THR A 17 4.51 -18.63 14.49
N GLN A 18 4.34 -17.46 13.87
CA GLN A 18 5.40 -16.47 13.67
C GLN A 18 5.20 -15.34 14.69
N PRO A 19 6.25 -14.93 15.42
CA PRO A 19 6.18 -13.74 16.26
C PRO A 19 5.82 -12.52 15.40
N LEU A 20 4.98 -11.64 15.93
CA LEU A 20 4.65 -10.37 15.29
C LEU A 20 5.94 -9.52 15.15
N PRO A 21 6.06 -8.69 14.10
CA PRO A 21 7.10 -7.67 14.07
C PRO A 21 7.04 -6.79 15.34
N ASP A 22 8.19 -6.35 15.84
CA ASP A 22 8.33 -5.57 17.08
C ASP A 22 7.67 -4.16 17.04
N HIS A 23 7.03 -3.81 15.92
CA HIS A 23 6.28 -2.57 15.71
C HIS A 23 4.81 -2.82 15.34
N VAL A 24 4.32 -4.06 15.48
CA VAL A 24 2.94 -4.45 15.20
C VAL A 24 2.27 -4.97 16.47
N TYR A 25 1.10 -4.43 16.79
CA TYR A 25 0.39 -4.70 18.04
C TYR A 25 -1.13 -4.84 17.82
N SER A 26 -1.84 -5.29 18.84
CA SER A 26 -3.29 -5.09 18.95
C SER A 26 -3.68 -4.55 20.32
N ILE A 27 -4.80 -3.83 20.36
CA ILE A 27 -5.41 -3.33 21.59
C ILE A 27 -6.89 -3.69 21.56
N ILE A 28 -7.37 -4.23 22.68
CA ILE A 28 -8.80 -4.48 22.90
C ILE A 28 -9.40 -3.24 23.58
N LEU A 29 -10.51 -2.73 23.05
CA LEU A 29 -11.28 -1.63 23.62
C LEU A 29 -12.39 -2.19 24.54
N ASP A 30 -12.48 -1.65 25.76
CA ASP A 30 -13.33 -2.18 26.85
C ASP A 30 -14.78 -1.66 26.80
N SER A 31 -15.12 -0.77 25.86
CA SER A 31 -16.47 -0.20 25.74
C SER A 31 -16.99 -0.32 24.30
N ASN A 32 -18.30 -0.48 24.18
CA ASN A 32 -18.98 -0.35 22.89
C ASN A 32 -19.01 1.10 22.38
N ASP A 33 -18.57 2.07 23.20
CA ASP A 33 -18.71 3.52 23.03
C ASP A 33 -17.47 4.21 22.45
N TYR A 34 -16.65 3.52 21.64
CA TYR A 34 -15.55 4.17 20.93
C TYR A 34 -16.07 5.09 19.81
N ASP A 35 -15.80 6.40 19.92
CA ASP A 35 -15.99 7.40 18.86
C ASP A 35 -14.62 8.02 18.56
N GLU A 36 -14.12 7.76 17.35
CA GLU A 36 -12.82 8.23 16.86
C GLU A 36 -12.72 9.74 16.74
N ASN A 37 -13.83 10.47 16.71
CA ASN A 37 -13.84 11.93 16.69
C ASN A 37 -14.00 12.54 18.09
N ASP A 38 -14.21 11.70 19.11
CA ASP A 38 -14.18 12.13 20.50
C ASP A 38 -12.73 12.14 21.01
N ARG A 39 -12.21 13.35 21.20
CA ARG A 39 -10.86 13.60 21.71
C ARG A 39 -10.57 12.85 23.01
N LEU A 40 -11.56 12.69 23.90
CA LEU A 40 -11.36 11.95 25.15
C LEU A 40 -11.08 10.47 24.90
N ILE A 41 -11.68 9.90 23.86
CA ILE A 41 -11.54 8.49 23.51
C ILE A 41 -10.20 8.26 22.80
N GLN A 42 -9.83 9.14 21.87
CA GLN A 42 -8.51 9.12 21.25
C GLN A 42 -7.39 9.16 22.31
N ASP A 43 -7.51 10.08 23.28
CA ASP A 43 -6.58 10.18 24.41
C ASP A 43 -6.47 8.85 25.17
N GLN A 44 -7.60 8.25 25.53
CA GLN A 44 -7.62 6.98 26.26
C GLN A 44 -6.98 5.83 25.48
N VAL A 45 -7.18 5.74 24.17
CA VAL A 45 -6.58 4.69 23.35
C VAL A 45 -5.07 4.87 23.23
N ILE A 46 -4.61 6.11 23.04
CA ILE A 46 -3.17 6.43 22.99
C ILE A 46 -2.51 6.16 24.34
N GLU A 47 -3.14 6.56 25.46
CA GLU A 47 -2.66 6.28 26.81
C GLU A 47 -2.62 4.78 27.10
N LYS A 48 -3.65 4.02 26.68
CA LYS A 48 -3.67 2.55 26.82
C LYS A 48 -2.52 1.90 26.07
N PHE A 49 -2.22 2.35 24.84
CA PHE A 49 -1.06 1.89 24.08
C PHE A 49 0.25 2.20 24.81
N ARG A 50 0.49 3.47 25.17
CA ARG A 50 1.73 3.91 25.83
C ARG A 50 1.94 3.28 27.21
N GLY A 51 0.86 2.97 27.93
CA GLY A 51 0.93 2.30 29.23
C GLY A 51 1.31 0.81 29.15
N THR A 52 1.26 0.21 27.96
CA THR A 52 1.46 -1.24 27.76
C THR A 52 2.57 -1.60 26.78
N HIS A 53 3.10 -0.61 26.05
CA HIS A 53 4.10 -0.78 24.99
C HIS A 53 5.28 0.19 25.16
N PRO A 54 6.43 -0.06 24.51
CA PRO A 54 7.57 0.84 24.59
C PRO A 54 7.26 2.24 24.06
N ASP A 55 7.67 3.28 24.79
CA ASP A 55 7.52 4.68 24.40
C ASP A 55 8.64 5.10 23.43
N GLN A 56 8.59 4.56 22.21
CA GLN A 56 9.67 4.69 21.23
C GLN A 56 9.24 5.13 19.82
N TYR A 57 7.98 5.50 19.65
CA TYR A 57 7.42 5.78 18.35
C TYR A 57 7.18 7.29 18.17
N ASP A 58 7.50 7.79 16.98
CA ASP A 58 7.19 9.15 16.55
C ASP A 58 5.73 9.24 16.08
N PHE A 59 5.16 8.14 15.54
CA PHE A 59 3.74 8.03 15.24
C PHE A 59 3.14 6.68 15.67
N ILE A 60 1.83 6.66 15.88
CA ILE A 60 1.06 5.42 16.05
C ILE A 60 -0.06 5.43 15.02
N VAL A 61 -0.24 4.33 14.28
CA VAL A 61 -1.37 4.16 13.36
C VAL A 61 -2.28 3.07 13.91
N PHE A 62 -3.50 3.46 14.25
CA PHE A 62 -4.57 2.57 14.68
C PHE A 62 -5.45 2.19 13.49
N TYR A 63 -5.61 0.89 13.27
CA TYR A 63 -6.49 0.33 12.25
C TYR A 63 -7.72 -0.30 12.91
N GLY A 64 -8.89 0.27 12.62
CA GLY A 64 -10.19 -0.26 13.02
C GLY A 64 -10.95 -0.92 11.86
N THR A 65 -11.92 -1.74 12.22
CA THR A 65 -12.96 -2.25 11.31
C THR A 65 -14.22 -1.39 11.40
N THR A 66 -15.21 -1.67 10.55
CA THR A 66 -16.53 -1.05 10.65
C THR A 66 -17.25 -1.35 11.96
N ALA A 67 -16.96 -2.47 12.61
CA ALA A 67 -17.49 -2.80 13.93
C ALA A 67 -16.96 -1.85 15.01
N THR A 68 -15.75 -1.32 14.81
CA THR A 68 -15.10 -0.35 15.71
C THR A 68 -15.32 1.10 15.30
N GLN A 69 -16.01 1.37 14.18
CA GLN A 69 -16.21 2.73 13.64
C GLN A 69 -17.59 3.26 14.06
N ARG A 70 -17.67 4.50 14.55
CA ARG A 70 -18.96 5.17 14.84
C ARG A 70 -19.26 6.37 13.95
N SER A 71 -18.24 7.02 13.38
CA SER A 71 -18.40 8.17 12.49
C SER A 71 -18.39 7.76 11.01
N GLY A 72 -18.65 8.73 10.13
CA GLY A 72 -18.52 8.57 8.69
C GLY A 72 -17.12 8.85 8.15
N ASP A 73 -16.20 9.33 8.99
CA ASP A 73 -14.86 9.73 8.57
C ASP A 73 -13.97 8.49 8.37
N PHE A 74 -13.20 8.51 7.28
CA PHE A 74 -12.38 7.36 6.85
C PHE A 74 -11.03 7.30 7.57
N GLY A 75 -10.48 8.44 7.95
CA GLY A 75 -9.20 8.58 8.63
C GLY A 75 -9.04 9.96 9.26
N ALA A 76 -8.22 10.07 10.31
CA ALA A 76 -7.83 11.34 10.89
C ALA A 76 -6.45 11.28 11.54
N PHE A 77 -5.67 12.35 11.35
CA PHE A 77 -4.45 12.63 12.11
C PHE A 77 -4.75 13.43 13.37
N PHE A 78 -4.26 12.94 14.49
CA PHE A 78 -4.34 13.57 15.80
C PHE A 78 -2.96 14.07 16.24
N PRO A 79 -2.67 15.37 16.08
CA PRO A 79 -1.38 15.95 16.45
C PRO A 79 -1.21 16.04 17.97
N ILE A 80 -0.06 15.61 18.48
CA ILE A 80 0.29 15.61 19.90
C ILE A 80 1.34 16.67 20.20
N VAL A 81 2.36 16.81 19.35
CA VAL A 81 3.33 17.90 19.44
C VAL A 81 3.41 18.69 18.15
N LYS A 82 3.96 19.89 18.26
CA LYS A 82 4.31 20.70 17.11
C LYS A 82 5.72 20.34 16.66
N SER A 83 5.85 19.64 15.54
CA SER A 83 7.14 19.18 15.01
C SER A 83 7.86 20.25 14.15
N ALA A 84 7.12 21.24 13.65
CA ALA A 84 7.64 22.31 12.81
C ALA A 84 6.90 23.64 12.98
N GLU A 85 7.62 24.71 12.66
CA GLU A 85 7.17 26.10 12.60
C GLU A 85 7.24 26.63 11.16
N ASN A 86 6.46 27.68 10.88
CA ASN A 86 6.46 28.40 9.60
C ASN A 86 6.02 27.55 8.39
N ILE A 87 5.06 26.64 8.62
CA ILE A 87 4.45 25.76 7.61
C ILE A 87 2.98 26.09 7.33
N GLY A 88 2.50 27.25 7.79
CA GLY A 88 1.09 27.67 7.68
C GLY A 88 0.15 27.08 8.73
N HIS A 89 0.64 26.14 9.54
CA HIS A 89 -0.14 25.47 10.58
C HIS A 89 -0.31 26.35 11.83
N GLU A 90 -1.54 26.77 12.11
CA GLU A 90 -1.91 27.43 13.38
C GLU A 90 -2.24 26.37 14.45
N PHE A 91 -1.20 25.69 14.95
CA PHE A 91 -1.37 24.70 16.01
C PHE A 91 -1.77 25.35 17.35
N PHE A 92 -2.78 24.80 18.04
CA PHE A 92 -3.26 25.27 19.37
C PHE A 92 -2.33 24.95 20.56
N GLY A 93 -1.11 24.49 20.30
CA GLY A 93 -0.11 24.13 21.32
C GLY A 93 -0.12 22.64 21.67
N PRO A 94 0.95 22.15 22.33
CA PRO A 94 1.16 20.72 22.58
C PRO A 94 0.02 20.12 23.40
N HIS A 95 -0.31 18.85 23.13
CA HIS A 95 -1.40 18.16 23.80
C HIS A 95 -1.17 18.13 25.32
N PRO A 96 -2.09 18.66 26.16
CA PRO A 96 -1.79 18.91 27.58
C PRO A 96 -1.34 17.69 28.38
N SER A 97 -1.85 16.50 28.06
CA SER A 97 -1.56 15.24 28.76
C SER A 97 -0.58 14.30 28.02
N LEU A 98 -0.48 14.41 26.68
CA LEU A 98 0.23 13.44 25.85
C LEU A 98 1.62 13.93 25.39
N SER A 99 1.90 15.22 25.53
CA SER A 99 3.13 15.85 25.02
C SER A 99 4.34 15.81 25.98
N THR A 100 4.26 15.06 27.09
CA THR A 100 5.21 15.14 28.21
C THR A 100 6.68 14.91 27.83
N ASP A 101 6.95 14.07 26.83
CA ASP A 101 8.31 13.68 26.43
C ASP A 101 8.65 14.10 24.99
N ALA A 102 7.78 14.88 24.33
CA ALA A 102 7.91 15.47 22.99
C ALA A 102 8.27 14.55 21.81
N ARG A 103 8.36 13.24 22.00
CA ARG A 103 8.73 12.28 20.95
C ARG A 103 7.57 11.90 20.03
N LEU A 104 6.38 11.69 20.59
CA LEU A 104 5.21 11.27 19.81
C LEU A 104 4.63 12.50 19.09
N HIS A 105 4.85 12.57 17.78
CA HIS A 105 4.33 13.64 16.90
C HIS A 105 2.81 13.61 16.87
N GLY A 106 2.22 12.44 16.63
CA GLY A 106 0.78 12.27 16.59
C GLY A 106 0.35 10.82 16.46
N ALA A 107 -0.97 10.62 16.47
CA ALA A 107 -1.60 9.34 16.22
C ALA A 107 -2.53 9.43 15.01
N VAL A 108 -2.58 8.38 14.21
CA VAL A 108 -3.49 8.25 13.07
C VAL A 108 -4.55 7.23 13.43
N PHE A 109 -5.81 7.53 13.17
CA PHE A 109 -6.92 6.59 13.29
C PHE A 109 -7.49 6.32 11.90
N LEU A 110 -7.32 5.10 11.40
CA LEU A 110 -7.86 4.64 10.12
C LEU A 110 -8.94 3.59 10.36
N HIS A 111 -10.06 3.71 9.65
CA HIS A 111 -11.19 2.79 9.78
C HIS A 111 -11.48 2.04 8.49
N GLY A 112 -12.36 1.04 8.59
CA GLY A 112 -12.80 0.27 7.44
C GLY A 112 -11.75 -0.68 6.92
N LEU A 113 -10.95 -1.31 7.79
CA LEU A 113 -10.04 -2.38 7.38
C LEU A 113 -10.78 -3.44 6.56
N ASP A 114 -12.03 -3.76 6.88
CA ASP A 114 -12.93 -4.66 6.15
C ASP A 114 -13.57 -4.08 4.87
N LYS A 115 -13.44 -2.77 4.64
CA LYS A 115 -14.02 -2.06 3.48
C LYS A 115 -12.98 -1.65 2.44
N HIS A 116 -11.74 -1.45 2.85
CA HIS A 116 -10.68 -0.91 1.98
C HIS A 116 -9.64 -1.95 1.62
N THR A 117 -9.01 -1.77 0.46
CA THR A 117 -7.83 -2.52 0.06
C THR A 117 -6.60 -2.07 0.84
N ASP A 118 -5.55 -2.90 0.89
CA ASP A 118 -4.28 -2.50 1.50
C ASP A 118 -3.67 -1.28 0.78
N THR A 119 -3.84 -1.15 -0.55
CA THR A 119 -3.36 -0.01 -1.34
C THR A 119 -4.00 1.31 -0.89
N GLN A 120 -5.32 1.32 -0.72
CA GLN A 120 -6.03 2.50 -0.20
C GLN A 120 -5.54 2.88 1.19
N LEU A 121 -5.41 1.90 2.09
CA LEU A 121 -4.96 2.14 3.46
C LEU A 121 -3.51 2.61 3.51
N VAL A 122 -2.67 2.19 2.57
CA VAL A 122 -1.31 2.74 2.44
C VAL A 122 -1.38 4.21 2.02
N GLY A 123 -2.14 4.56 0.99
CA GLY A 123 -2.34 5.94 0.56
C GLY A 123 -2.90 6.84 1.67
N LEU A 124 -3.91 6.35 2.39
CA LEU A 124 -4.47 7.01 3.58
C LEU A 124 -3.45 7.17 4.69
N SER A 125 -2.64 6.16 4.98
CA SER A 125 -1.59 6.27 6.01
C SER A 125 -0.59 7.36 5.64
N LEU A 126 -0.17 7.45 4.38
CA LEU A 126 0.72 8.52 3.90
C LEU A 126 0.07 9.89 4.06
N HIS A 127 -1.20 10.01 3.68
CA HIS A 127 -1.99 11.24 3.82
C HIS A 127 -2.04 11.70 5.28
N GLU A 128 -2.55 10.86 6.17
CA GLU A 128 -2.74 11.23 7.58
C GLU A 128 -1.41 11.49 8.30
N ILE A 129 -0.37 10.68 8.06
CA ILE A 129 0.96 10.96 8.65
C ILE A 129 1.47 12.33 8.19
N SER A 130 1.20 12.71 6.94
CA SER A 130 1.72 13.95 6.37
C SER A 130 1.01 15.22 6.85
N HIS A 131 -0.17 15.10 7.48
CA HIS A 131 -0.80 16.18 8.24
C HIS A 131 0.03 16.62 9.45
N ASP A 132 1.12 15.95 9.80
CA ASP A 132 2.09 16.55 10.73
C ASP A 132 2.71 17.85 10.15
N TRP A 133 2.69 18.03 8.82
CA TRP A 133 3.35 19.16 8.13
C TRP A 133 2.55 19.86 7.03
N LEU A 134 1.64 19.16 6.35
CA LEU A 134 1.21 19.56 5.01
C LEU A 134 -0.19 20.15 4.94
N ALA A 135 -0.46 20.81 3.80
CA ALA A 135 -1.75 21.38 3.43
C ALA A 135 -2.32 22.42 4.41
N TYR A 136 -1.42 23.19 5.05
CA TYR A 136 -1.78 24.32 5.92
C TYR A 136 -1.46 25.70 5.32
N ILE A 137 -0.75 25.75 4.20
CA ILE A 137 -0.44 27.02 3.52
C ILE A 137 -1.72 27.54 2.85
N SER A 138 -2.26 28.62 3.40
CA SER A 138 -3.56 29.18 3.04
C SER A 138 -3.51 30.42 2.15
N HIS A 139 -2.40 31.16 2.13
CA HIS A 139 -2.28 32.40 1.36
C HIS A 139 -0.81 32.75 1.07
N ILE A 140 -0.59 33.71 0.17
CA ILE A 140 0.72 34.27 -0.14
C ILE A 140 0.60 35.79 -0.16
N SER A 141 1.39 36.51 0.65
CA SER A 141 1.16 37.95 0.93
C SER A 141 1.14 38.85 -0.30
N ASP A 142 1.97 38.57 -1.30
CA ASP A 142 2.12 39.39 -2.51
C ASP A 142 1.34 38.85 -3.72
N LYS A 143 0.44 37.88 -3.51
CA LYS A 143 -0.41 37.30 -4.55
C LYS A 143 -1.88 37.53 -4.25
N PRO A 144 -2.74 37.65 -5.28
CA PRO A 144 -4.19 37.69 -5.09
C PRO A 144 -4.64 36.44 -4.32
N PHE A 145 -5.69 36.57 -3.51
CA PHE A 145 -6.24 35.44 -2.78
C PHE A 145 -6.54 34.29 -3.74
N VAL A 146 -6.03 33.11 -3.40
CA VAL A 146 -6.34 31.86 -4.06
C VAL A 146 -6.73 30.87 -2.98
N ASP A 147 -7.75 30.07 -3.27
CA ASP A 147 -8.19 29.05 -2.34
C ASP A 147 -7.27 27.83 -2.45
N PHE A 148 -6.31 27.74 -1.54
CA PHE A 148 -5.39 26.61 -1.45
C PHE A 148 -6.05 25.37 -0.88
N HIS A 149 -7.20 25.49 -0.22
CA HIS A 149 -7.90 24.37 0.39
C HIS A 149 -9.23 24.16 -0.32
N GLY A 150 -9.60 22.94 -0.69
CA GLY A 150 -10.75 22.68 -1.60
C GLY A 150 -12.14 22.96 -1.00
N GLY A 151 -12.24 23.89 -0.04
CA GLY A 151 -13.37 24.16 0.83
C GLY A 151 -12.91 24.62 2.23
N ASN A 152 -13.78 24.49 3.22
CA ASN A 152 -13.55 24.96 4.59
C ASN A 152 -12.77 23.98 5.49
N ASP A 153 -12.18 22.89 4.95
CA ASP A 153 -11.49 21.91 5.79
C ASP A 153 -10.12 22.42 6.30
N GLY A 154 -9.47 23.30 5.55
CA GLY A 154 -8.20 23.93 5.92
C GLY A 154 -7.00 22.97 5.97
N VAL A 155 -7.16 21.75 5.46
CA VAL A 155 -6.18 20.66 5.61
C VAL A 155 -5.98 19.82 4.34
N HIS A 156 -6.65 20.13 3.22
CA HIS A 156 -6.43 19.42 1.95
C HIS A 156 -6.12 20.39 0.84
N TRP A 157 -5.21 20.04 -0.07
CA TRP A 157 -4.98 20.85 -1.26
C TRP A 157 -6.23 20.90 -2.13
N SER A 158 -6.63 22.12 -2.48
CA SER A 158 -7.68 22.40 -3.44
C SER A 158 -7.39 21.69 -4.76
N GLN A 159 -8.43 21.18 -5.41
CA GLN A 159 -8.34 20.56 -6.74
C GLN A 159 -7.70 21.46 -7.81
N TYR A 160 -7.60 22.76 -7.56
CA TYR A 160 -6.95 23.71 -8.45
C TYR A 160 -5.44 23.83 -8.23
N VAL A 161 -4.90 23.31 -7.13
CA VAL A 161 -3.47 23.17 -6.91
C VAL A 161 -2.96 22.01 -7.77
N ASP A 162 -2.01 22.30 -8.66
CA ASP A 162 -1.26 21.28 -9.36
C ASP A 162 -0.16 20.74 -8.44
N THR A 163 -0.43 19.58 -7.85
CA THR A 163 0.51 18.87 -6.97
C THR A 163 1.34 17.85 -7.75
N SER A 164 1.25 17.84 -9.08
CA SER A 164 1.81 16.77 -9.88
C SER A 164 3.33 16.84 -10.05
N THR A 165 3.96 15.68 -10.05
CA THR A 165 5.38 15.51 -10.32
C THR A 165 5.61 14.43 -11.37
N MET A 166 6.65 14.60 -12.20
CA MET A 166 7.03 13.62 -13.22
C MET A 166 8.27 12.87 -12.78
N HIS A 167 8.20 11.53 -12.77
CA HIS A 167 9.35 10.65 -12.52
C HIS A 167 9.31 9.48 -13.50
N ASP A 168 10.39 9.29 -14.27
CA ASP A 168 10.52 8.23 -15.28
C ASP A 168 9.33 8.10 -16.25
N GLY A 169 8.73 9.24 -16.62
CA GLY A 169 7.58 9.29 -17.54
C GLY A 169 6.23 8.97 -16.89
N VAL A 170 6.20 8.70 -15.59
CA VAL A 170 4.98 8.53 -14.79
C VAL A 170 4.68 9.83 -14.06
N ARG A 171 3.41 10.22 -14.04
CA ARG A 171 2.91 11.39 -13.31
C ARG A 171 2.34 10.96 -11.97
N PHE A 172 2.80 11.58 -10.90
CA PHE A 172 2.39 11.32 -9.52
C PHE A 172 1.60 12.50 -8.95
N LEU A 173 0.76 12.26 -7.94
CA LEU A 173 0.08 13.31 -7.17
C LEU A 173 0.46 13.25 -5.69
N SER A 174 0.30 14.38 -5.00
CA SER A 174 0.38 14.44 -3.54
C SER A 174 -0.73 13.58 -2.91
N PRO A 175 -0.45 12.87 -1.80
CA PRO A 175 -1.50 12.21 -1.04
C PRO A 175 -2.50 13.19 -0.42
N ASN A 176 -2.16 14.48 -0.27
CA ASN A 176 -3.00 15.51 0.38
C ASN A 176 -3.97 16.22 -0.56
N GLY A 177 -4.16 15.70 -1.77
CA GLY A 177 -5.09 16.22 -2.75
C GLY A 177 -4.42 17.06 -3.84
N GLY A 178 -5.18 18.00 -4.39
CA GLY A 178 -4.84 18.65 -5.65
C GLY A 178 -5.19 17.82 -6.88
N ALA A 179 -4.61 18.20 -8.01
CA ALA A 179 -4.81 17.53 -9.30
C ALA A 179 -3.58 17.71 -10.20
N ALA A 180 -3.63 17.13 -11.41
CA ALA A 180 -2.67 17.38 -12.48
C ALA A 180 -3.37 18.08 -13.65
N TRP A 181 -2.75 19.16 -14.16
CA TRP A 181 -3.37 19.99 -15.19
C TRP A 181 -2.45 20.19 -16.41
N ASP A 182 -2.94 19.81 -17.59
CA ASP A 182 -2.30 20.11 -18.87
C ASP A 182 -2.98 21.32 -19.53
N GLU A 183 -2.19 22.22 -20.13
CA GLU A 183 -2.73 23.36 -20.88
C GLU A 183 -3.06 22.93 -22.31
N LEU A 184 -4.31 23.09 -22.72
CA LEU A 184 -4.79 22.76 -24.07
C LEU A 184 -4.55 23.91 -25.05
N SER A 185 -4.83 25.12 -24.59
CA SER A 185 -4.62 26.40 -25.28
C SER A 185 -4.52 27.49 -24.22
N GLU A 186 -4.06 28.68 -24.61
CA GLU A 186 -3.96 29.82 -23.69
C GLU A 186 -5.26 30.01 -22.88
N GLY A 187 -5.14 29.86 -21.55
CA GLY A 187 -6.24 30.02 -20.60
C GLY A 187 -7.25 28.86 -20.53
N SER A 188 -6.92 27.68 -21.08
CA SER A 188 -7.76 26.47 -21.06
C SER A 188 -6.96 25.26 -20.60
N PHE A 189 -7.38 24.63 -19.51
CA PHE A 189 -6.65 23.57 -18.82
C PHE A 189 -7.49 22.31 -18.70
N LEU A 190 -6.91 21.17 -19.08
CA LEU A 190 -7.49 19.85 -18.88
C LEU A 190 -6.95 19.23 -17.59
N ARG A 191 -7.86 18.76 -16.74
CA ARG A 191 -7.53 17.89 -15.62
C ARG A 191 -7.23 16.50 -16.14
N VAL A 192 -6.01 16.04 -15.92
CA VAL A 192 -5.54 14.75 -16.43
C VAL A 192 -5.58 13.69 -15.34
N LEU A 193 -5.35 14.09 -14.10
CA LEU A 193 -5.45 13.25 -12.91
C LEU A 193 -6.06 14.07 -11.78
N GLN A 194 -6.90 13.42 -10.99
CA GLN A 194 -7.41 13.94 -9.73
C GLN A 194 -7.58 12.76 -8.80
N GLY A 195 -7.24 12.93 -7.54
CA GLY A 195 -7.47 11.89 -6.56
C GLY A 195 -6.91 12.25 -5.21
N ILE A 196 -7.58 11.73 -4.20
CA ILE A 196 -7.04 11.57 -2.87
C ILE A 196 -7.00 10.05 -2.65
N PHE A 197 -6.01 9.54 -1.92
CA PHE A 197 -6.01 8.16 -1.39
C PHE A 197 -5.77 6.98 -2.36
N GLY A 198 -5.20 7.21 -3.54
CA GLY A 198 -4.31 6.22 -4.19
C GLY A 198 -4.88 4.92 -4.79
N GLU A 199 -6.14 4.83 -5.24
CA GLU A 199 -6.61 3.59 -5.92
C GLU A 199 -5.99 3.38 -7.32
N THR A 200 -5.80 4.44 -8.10
CA THR A 200 -5.24 4.36 -9.47
C THR A 200 -4.15 5.40 -9.74
N THR A 201 -3.90 6.28 -8.77
CA THR A 201 -2.95 7.39 -8.91
C THR A 201 -1.70 7.10 -8.10
N PRO A 202 -0.51 7.05 -8.72
CA PRO A 202 0.73 6.84 -7.99
C PRO A 202 1.06 8.09 -7.17
N LEU A 203 1.53 7.89 -5.94
CA LEU A 203 1.69 8.96 -4.94
C LEU A 203 3.15 9.39 -4.76
N LYS A 204 3.41 10.69 -4.79
CA LYS A 204 4.67 11.34 -4.39
C LYS A 204 4.38 12.73 -3.86
N PHE A 205 5.15 13.16 -2.87
CA PHE A 205 5.09 14.53 -2.40
C PHE A 205 5.76 15.47 -3.40
N HIS A 206 5.14 16.62 -3.62
CA HIS A 206 5.73 17.67 -4.45
C HIS A 206 6.95 18.28 -3.75
N PRO A 207 7.98 18.79 -4.46
CA PRO A 207 9.18 19.36 -3.84
C PRO A 207 8.92 20.48 -2.82
N ILE A 208 7.87 21.29 -2.98
CA ILE A 208 7.46 22.26 -1.95
C ILE A 208 6.94 21.57 -0.69
N GLU A 209 6.19 20.48 -0.82
CA GLU A 209 5.76 19.69 0.34
C GLU A 209 6.96 19.07 1.05
N LEU A 210 7.92 18.54 0.29
CA LEU A 210 9.16 18.02 0.87
C LEU A 210 9.95 19.12 1.60
N TYR A 211 9.92 20.37 1.14
CA TYR A 211 10.44 21.50 1.92
C TYR A 211 9.65 21.72 3.21
N LEU A 212 8.32 21.76 3.16
CA LEU A 212 7.47 21.96 4.36
C LEU A 212 7.66 20.84 5.40
N MET A 213 7.83 19.60 4.94
CA MET A 213 8.17 18.43 5.77
C MET A 213 9.60 18.48 6.32
N GLY A 214 10.46 19.34 5.78
CA GLY A 214 11.87 19.46 6.19
C GLY A 214 12.82 18.50 5.52
N PHE A 215 12.44 17.89 4.41
CA PHE A 215 13.25 16.91 3.70
C PHE A 215 14.02 17.51 2.53
N LEU A 216 13.70 18.76 2.16
CA LEU A 216 14.30 19.44 1.02
C LEU A 216 14.68 20.89 1.35
N THR A 217 15.81 21.37 0.83
CA THR A 217 16.20 22.78 0.96
C THR A 217 15.44 23.64 -0.06
N PRO A 218 15.26 24.96 0.21
CA PRO A 218 14.55 25.86 -0.71
C PRO A 218 15.09 25.80 -2.15
N GLU A 219 16.41 25.71 -2.32
CA GLU A 219 17.08 25.74 -3.61
C GLU A 219 16.82 24.48 -4.47
N SER A 220 16.34 23.40 -3.85
CA SER A 220 16.02 22.13 -4.53
C SER A 220 14.53 21.97 -4.83
N THR A 221 13.71 22.99 -4.54
CA THR A 221 12.28 22.98 -4.85
C THR A 221 12.00 23.45 -6.28
N ILE A 222 10.83 23.05 -6.79
CA ILE A 222 10.21 23.63 -7.99
C ILE A 222 8.90 24.33 -7.59
N PRO A 223 8.40 25.30 -8.37
CA PRO A 223 7.15 25.99 -8.04
C PRO A 223 5.94 25.06 -8.12
N PHE A 224 4.97 25.27 -7.23
CA PHE A 224 3.60 24.84 -7.48
C PHE A 224 3.00 25.67 -8.60
N SER A 225 2.01 25.09 -9.29
CA SER A 225 1.07 25.89 -10.07
C SER A 225 -0.32 25.78 -9.46
N ILE A 226 -1.08 26.87 -9.51
CA ILE A 226 -2.46 26.92 -9.05
C ILE A 226 -3.32 27.53 -10.15
N LEU A 227 -4.43 26.87 -10.45
CA LEU A 227 -5.40 27.39 -11.41
C LEU A 227 -6.36 28.34 -10.70
N ILE A 228 -6.55 29.51 -11.28
CA ILE A 228 -7.56 30.48 -10.86
C ILE A 228 -8.64 30.44 -11.94
N PRO A 229 -9.74 29.71 -11.71
CA PRO A 229 -10.78 29.56 -12.71
C PRO A 229 -11.57 30.87 -12.88
N ASP A 230 -12.04 31.15 -14.10
CA ASP A 230 -12.84 32.36 -14.38
C ASP A 230 -14.19 32.37 -13.63
N ALA A 231 -14.69 31.17 -13.32
CA ALA A 231 -15.88 30.87 -12.53
C ALA A 231 -15.73 29.45 -11.95
N GLU A 232 -16.43 29.13 -10.86
CA GLU A 232 -16.49 27.74 -10.38
C GLU A 232 -16.97 26.82 -11.49
N GLN A 233 -16.13 25.84 -11.86
CA GLN A 233 -16.34 24.94 -12.98
C GLN A 233 -16.11 23.51 -12.49
N SER A 234 -17.13 22.65 -12.63
CA SER A 234 -17.08 21.22 -12.32
C SER A 234 -16.67 20.35 -13.52
N SER A 235 -16.21 20.96 -14.60
CA SER A 235 -15.76 20.29 -15.82
C SER A 235 -14.30 19.81 -15.71
N GLU A 236 -13.96 18.79 -16.50
CA GLU A 236 -12.56 18.35 -16.70
C GLU A 236 -11.71 19.42 -17.40
N VAL A 237 -12.34 20.27 -18.21
CA VAL A 237 -11.69 21.43 -18.82
C VAL A 237 -12.11 22.68 -18.06
N VAL A 238 -11.14 23.42 -17.54
CA VAL A 238 -11.35 24.65 -16.78
C VAL A 238 -10.72 25.80 -17.54
N THR A 239 -11.47 26.89 -17.73
CA THR A 239 -10.91 28.16 -18.23
C THR A 239 -10.47 29.03 -17.07
N GLY A 240 -9.37 29.75 -17.25
CA GLY A 240 -8.86 30.66 -16.25
C GLY A 240 -7.42 31.04 -16.51
N ARG A 241 -6.69 31.31 -15.42
CA ARG A 241 -5.25 31.58 -15.47
C ARG A 241 -4.48 30.66 -14.54
N ARG A 242 -3.22 30.42 -14.88
CA ARG A 242 -2.26 29.69 -14.04
C ARG A 242 -1.37 30.68 -13.31
N GLU A 243 -1.30 30.54 -12.00
CA GLU A 243 -0.34 31.24 -11.15
C GLU A 243 0.71 30.26 -10.64
N PHE A 244 1.94 30.73 -10.45
CA PHE A 244 3.01 29.93 -9.88
C PHE A 244 3.34 30.41 -8.48
N VAL A 245 3.56 29.47 -7.56
CA VAL A 245 3.96 29.72 -6.17
C VAL A 245 5.28 29.02 -5.92
N THR A 246 6.31 29.80 -5.63
CA THR A 246 7.65 29.32 -5.31
C THR A 246 7.78 29.09 -3.80
N VAL A 247 8.80 28.33 -3.39
CA VAL A 247 9.14 28.21 -1.96
C VAL A 247 9.49 29.57 -1.33
N TYR A 248 10.05 30.50 -2.10
CA TYR A 248 10.41 31.82 -1.59
C TYR A 248 9.19 32.71 -1.33
N ASP A 249 8.11 32.52 -2.11
CA ASP A 249 6.82 33.17 -1.82
C ASP A 249 6.27 32.71 -0.46
N ILE A 250 6.41 31.40 -0.17
CA ILE A 250 6.04 30.81 1.12
C ILE A 250 6.94 31.35 2.24
N ILE A 251 8.26 31.37 2.04
CA ILE A 251 9.22 31.88 3.04
C ILE A 251 8.96 33.36 3.35
N ASN A 252 8.63 34.18 2.34
CA ASN A 252 8.31 35.59 2.56
C ASN A 252 7.01 35.78 3.36
N THR A 253 6.06 34.85 3.23
CA THR A 253 4.75 34.93 3.89
C THR A 253 4.81 34.36 5.32
N TYR A 254 5.39 33.17 5.50
CA TYR A 254 5.34 32.40 6.75
C TYR A 254 6.67 32.40 7.52
N GLY A 255 7.76 32.85 6.90
CA GLY A 255 9.12 32.72 7.42
C GLY A 255 9.82 31.43 6.98
N LEU A 256 11.10 31.32 7.31
CA LEU A 256 11.89 30.12 7.03
C LEU A 256 11.42 28.96 7.91
N ARG A 257 11.17 27.79 7.32
CA ARG A 257 10.77 26.59 8.05
C ARG A 257 11.76 26.29 9.18
N THR A 258 11.26 26.00 10.38
CA THR A 258 12.08 25.61 11.53
C THR A 258 11.56 24.28 12.09
N PRO A 259 12.41 23.26 12.31
CA PRO A 259 13.85 23.21 11.98
C PRO A 259 14.13 23.35 10.47
N SER A 260 15.36 23.64 10.09
CA SER A 260 15.76 23.64 8.67
C SER A 260 15.82 22.20 8.14
N ALA A 261 15.90 21.99 6.83
CA ALA A 261 16.03 20.64 6.27
C ALA A 261 17.29 19.89 6.73
N ASN A 262 18.34 20.60 7.14
CA ASN A 262 19.58 20.00 7.65
C ASN A 262 19.45 19.51 9.10
N ASP A 263 18.47 20.05 9.84
CA ASP A 263 18.29 19.79 11.28
C ASP A 263 17.00 19.02 11.54
N ALA A 264 16.12 18.90 10.55
CA ALA A 264 14.85 18.20 10.63
C ALA A 264 15.07 16.69 10.84
N GLN A 265 14.18 16.08 11.60
CA GLN A 265 14.09 14.62 11.65
C GLN A 265 13.65 14.09 10.27
N THR A 266 14.38 13.12 9.75
CA THR A 266 14.09 12.43 8.48
C THR A 266 13.94 10.91 8.64
N ALA A 267 14.15 10.40 9.85
CA ALA A 267 13.97 8.99 10.19
C ALA A 267 12.97 8.90 11.34
N PHE A 268 11.86 8.21 11.08
CA PHE A 268 10.74 8.08 12.00
C PHE A 268 10.53 6.62 12.40
N SER A 269 9.93 6.42 13.56
CA SER A 269 9.51 5.13 14.09
C SER A 269 7.99 5.14 14.23
N ILE A 270 7.31 4.11 13.72
CA ILE A 270 5.85 4.03 13.72
C ILE A 270 5.39 2.68 14.26
N ALA A 271 4.43 2.71 15.17
CA ALA A 271 3.68 1.53 15.61
C ALA A 271 2.43 1.33 14.76
N PHE A 272 2.14 0.08 14.40
CA PHE A 272 0.95 -0.33 13.65
C PHE A 272 0.07 -1.16 14.56
N VAL A 273 -1.14 -0.68 14.85
CA VAL A 273 -1.97 -1.22 15.93
C VAL A 273 -3.33 -1.62 15.39
N LEU A 274 -3.71 -2.89 15.54
CA LEU A 274 -5.08 -3.33 15.30
C LEU A 274 -5.96 -2.96 16.50
N LEU A 275 -7.04 -2.22 16.25
CA LEU A 275 -8.09 -1.99 17.23
C LEU A 275 -9.10 -3.14 17.20
N GLU A 276 -9.28 -3.76 18.36
CA GLU A 276 -10.21 -4.86 18.58
C GLU A 276 -11.30 -4.43 19.57
N GLN A 277 -12.46 -5.08 19.51
CA GLN A 277 -13.57 -4.82 20.44
C GLN A 277 -13.70 -5.98 21.42
N GLU A 278 -13.92 -5.68 22.70
CA GLU A 278 -14.17 -6.70 23.71
C GLU A 278 -15.36 -7.59 23.33
N GLY A 279 -15.18 -8.91 23.48
CA GLY A 279 -16.18 -9.90 23.07
C GLY A 279 -16.30 -10.14 21.56
N HIS A 280 -15.64 -9.34 20.73
CA HIS A 280 -15.61 -9.45 19.27
C HIS A 280 -14.16 -9.42 18.76
N PRO A 281 -13.36 -10.46 19.05
CA PRO A 281 -11.97 -10.50 18.65
C PRO A 281 -11.86 -10.37 17.12
N SER A 282 -10.86 -9.62 16.68
CA SER A 282 -10.58 -9.45 15.26
C SER A 282 -10.14 -10.78 14.63
N SER A 283 -10.37 -10.94 13.32
CA SER A 283 -9.93 -12.16 12.63
C SER A 283 -8.40 -12.17 12.47
N ALA A 284 -7.82 -13.37 12.42
CA ALA A 284 -6.39 -13.53 12.10
C ALA A 284 -6.03 -12.92 10.72
N GLU A 285 -7.02 -12.76 9.84
CA GLU A 285 -6.88 -12.06 8.57
C GLU A 285 -6.59 -10.57 8.77
N PHE A 286 -7.33 -9.86 9.64
CA PHE A 286 -7.09 -8.44 9.90
C PHE A 286 -5.70 -8.19 10.49
N MET A 287 -5.26 -9.04 11.42
CA MET A 287 -3.89 -8.95 11.94
C MET A 287 -2.86 -9.17 10.82
N ARG A 288 -3.07 -10.14 9.92
CA ARG A 288 -2.19 -10.35 8.75
C ARG A 288 -2.14 -9.11 7.84
N ARG A 289 -3.25 -8.39 7.70
CA ARG A 289 -3.30 -7.14 6.94
C ARG A 289 -2.54 -6.01 7.62
N VAL A 290 -2.66 -5.84 8.93
CA VAL A 290 -1.84 -4.87 9.68
C VAL A 290 -0.35 -5.21 9.57
N ILE A 291 0.03 -6.49 9.60
CA ILE A 291 1.42 -6.92 9.34
C ILE A 291 1.87 -6.49 7.93
N ASN A 292 1.04 -6.65 6.91
CA ASN A 292 1.36 -6.20 5.55
C ASN A 292 1.53 -4.67 5.47
N LEU A 293 0.59 -3.93 6.06
CA LEU A 293 0.61 -2.46 6.10
C LEU A 293 1.86 -1.94 6.80
N SER A 294 2.32 -2.63 7.85
CA SER A 294 3.56 -2.32 8.57
C SER A 294 4.83 -2.41 7.70
N GLN A 295 4.74 -3.02 6.52
CA GLN A 295 5.81 -3.08 5.52
C GLN A 295 5.55 -2.12 4.35
N TYR A 296 4.30 -1.98 3.92
CA TYR A 296 3.95 -1.19 2.74
C TYR A 296 3.90 0.30 3.00
N VAL A 297 3.38 0.74 4.14
CA VAL A 297 3.36 2.17 4.50
C VAL A 297 4.78 2.74 4.55
N PRO A 298 5.75 2.13 5.26
CA PRO A 298 7.12 2.66 5.29
C PRO A 298 7.83 2.66 3.93
N ALA A 299 7.61 1.62 3.13
CA ALA A 299 8.22 1.53 1.82
C ALA A 299 7.62 2.54 0.82
N GLN A 300 6.30 2.74 0.83
CA GLN A 300 5.68 3.77 0.01
C GLN A 300 6.03 5.17 0.50
N TRP A 301 6.18 5.39 1.81
CA TRP A 301 6.70 6.65 2.34
C TRP A 301 8.10 6.98 1.79
N TYR A 302 9.01 6.01 1.83
CA TYR A 302 10.34 6.18 1.26
C TYR A 302 10.28 6.52 -0.24
N ARG A 303 9.39 5.89 -1.02
CA ARG A 303 9.20 6.20 -2.46
C ARG A 303 8.57 7.56 -2.70
N ALA A 304 7.57 7.92 -1.90
CA ALA A 304 6.84 9.17 -1.99
C ALA A 304 7.71 10.38 -1.65
N THR A 305 8.76 10.16 -0.84
CA THR A 305 9.73 11.17 -0.43
C THR A 305 11.05 11.13 -1.22
N ASP A 306 11.10 10.40 -2.34
CA ASP A 306 12.32 10.20 -3.14
C ASP A 306 13.53 9.68 -2.33
N GLY A 307 13.27 8.94 -1.27
CA GLY A 307 14.27 8.40 -0.35
C GLY A 307 14.87 9.41 0.62
N LEU A 308 14.32 10.62 0.71
CA LEU A 308 14.78 11.66 1.63
C LEU A 308 14.34 11.41 3.08
N SER A 309 13.34 10.56 3.28
CA SER A 309 12.81 10.22 4.60
C SER A 309 12.51 8.72 4.71
N SER A 310 12.56 8.19 5.94
CA SER A 310 12.34 6.78 6.22
C SER A 310 11.46 6.58 7.45
N ILE A 311 10.71 5.46 7.45
CA ILE A 311 9.95 4.98 8.60
C ILE A 311 10.45 3.59 8.97
N ASN A 312 10.67 3.33 10.25
CA ASN A 312 11.15 2.05 10.80
C ASN A 312 12.44 1.52 10.13
N GLY A 313 13.23 2.42 9.51
CA GLY A 313 14.42 2.04 8.72
C GLY A 313 14.12 1.22 7.46
N ILE A 314 12.85 1.08 7.06
CA ILE A 314 12.43 0.36 5.86
C ILE A 314 12.58 1.31 4.67
N THR A 315 13.32 0.86 3.65
CA THR A 315 13.55 1.60 2.40
C THR A 315 12.66 1.04 1.27
N ALA A 316 12.74 1.64 0.07
CA ALA A 316 11.99 1.19 -1.11
C ALA A 316 12.27 -0.26 -1.54
N ASP A 317 13.30 -0.91 -1.01
CA ASP A 317 13.51 -2.34 -1.17
C ASP A 317 12.50 -3.11 -0.31
N LEU A 318 11.25 -3.15 -0.79
CA LEU A 318 10.24 -4.06 -0.27
C LEU A 318 10.83 -5.46 -0.27
N ALA A 319 10.90 -6.09 0.91
CA ALA A 319 11.33 -7.47 1.03
C ALA A 319 10.68 -8.31 -0.08
N THR A 320 11.52 -9.04 -0.82
CA THR A 320 11.08 -10.02 -1.81
C THR A 320 9.92 -10.80 -1.19
N PRO A 321 8.74 -10.89 -1.83
CA PRO A 321 7.66 -11.70 -1.28
C PRO A 321 8.21 -13.06 -0.87
N PRO A 322 7.75 -13.65 0.24
CA PRO A 322 8.26 -14.93 0.69
C PRO A 322 8.30 -15.96 -0.44
N ASN A 323 9.30 -16.83 -0.39
CA ASN A 323 9.42 -17.88 -1.39
C ASN A 323 8.12 -18.72 -1.41
N ARG A 324 7.60 -19.00 -2.60
CA ARG A 324 6.34 -19.68 -2.89
C ARG A 324 5.05 -18.86 -2.65
N THR A 325 5.14 -17.54 -2.52
CA THR A 325 3.96 -16.67 -2.54
C THR A 325 3.38 -16.54 -3.95
N LEU A 326 2.04 -16.52 -4.04
CA LEU A 326 1.33 -16.17 -5.27
C LEU A 326 1.12 -14.67 -5.32
N ILE A 327 1.49 -14.05 -6.43
CA ILE A 327 1.33 -12.60 -6.63
C ILE A 327 0.61 -12.32 -7.95
N LYS A 328 -0.13 -11.21 -8.01
CA LYS A 328 -0.58 -10.58 -9.26
C LYS A 328 -0.39 -9.07 -9.14
N LEU A 329 -0.51 -8.37 -10.26
CA LEU A 329 -0.63 -6.92 -10.20
C LEU A 329 -1.99 -6.56 -9.59
N GLU A 330 -2.01 -5.48 -8.83
CA GLU A 330 -3.25 -4.86 -8.35
C GLU A 330 -4.19 -4.59 -9.53
N ASN A 331 -5.48 -4.83 -9.31
CA ASN A 331 -6.50 -4.63 -10.33
C ASN A 331 -6.60 -3.14 -10.69
N ASP A 332 -6.39 -2.81 -11.96
CA ASP A 332 -6.45 -1.43 -12.48
C ASP A 332 -7.90 -0.94 -12.65
N GLY A 333 -8.90 -1.79 -12.39
CA GLY A 333 -10.32 -1.47 -12.45
C GLY A 333 -10.86 -1.30 -13.87
N ASN A 334 -10.02 -1.51 -14.89
CA ASN A 334 -10.38 -1.31 -16.28
C ASN A 334 -10.76 -2.67 -16.93
N PRO A 335 -12.05 -2.94 -17.18
CA PRO A 335 -12.47 -4.22 -17.75
C PRO A 335 -12.05 -4.42 -19.21
N LEU A 336 -11.43 -3.42 -19.86
CA LEU A 336 -10.94 -3.50 -21.24
C LEU A 336 -9.46 -3.90 -21.32
N THR A 337 -8.74 -3.92 -20.21
CA THR A 337 -7.33 -4.32 -20.14
C THR A 337 -7.19 -5.70 -19.51
N THR A 338 -6.05 -6.34 -19.75
CA THR A 338 -5.68 -7.62 -19.09
C THR A 338 -4.34 -7.50 -18.36
N HIS A 339 -3.87 -6.26 -18.16
CA HIS A 339 -2.54 -5.97 -17.64
C HIS A 339 -2.31 -6.56 -16.24
N ASP A 340 -3.37 -6.66 -15.45
CA ASP A 340 -3.36 -7.13 -14.07
C ASP A 340 -3.77 -8.60 -13.90
N THR A 341 -4.22 -9.27 -14.96
CA THR A 341 -4.81 -10.62 -14.88
C THR A 341 -3.79 -11.73 -14.64
N ALA A 342 -2.50 -11.48 -14.90
CA ALA A 342 -1.46 -12.48 -14.81
C ALA A 342 -1.12 -12.83 -13.35
N VAL A 343 -1.13 -14.13 -13.05
CA VAL A 343 -0.71 -14.69 -11.75
C VAL A 343 0.72 -15.21 -11.86
N TYR A 344 1.53 -14.94 -10.85
CA TYR A 344 2.90 -15.41 -10.73
C TYR A 344 3.12 -16.16 -9.43
N LEU A 345 3.98 -17.19 -9.49
CA LEU A 345 4.58 -17.80 -8.31
C LEU A 345 5.94 -17.15 -8.06
N VAL A 346 6.15 -16.58 -6.88
CA VAL A 346 7.47 -16.11 -6.47
C VAL A 346 8.30 -17.32 -6.07
N GLU A 347 9.40 -17.58 -6.77
CA GLU A 347 10.30 -18.69 -6.46
C GLU A 347 11.75 -18.30 -6.69
N ASN A 348 12.61 -18.49 -5.68
CA ASN A 348 14.04 -18.17 -5.73
C ASN A 348 14.33 -16.73 -6.19
N GLY A 349 13.56 -15.76 -5.69
CA GLY A 349 13.70 -14.33 -6.02
C GLY A 349 13.20 -13.93 -7.41
N LYS A 350 12.54 -14.84 -8.15
CA LYS A 350 11.96 -14.58 -9.46
C LYS A 350 10.45 -14.73 -9.42
N ARG A 351 9.74 -13.99 -10.27
CA ARG A 351 8.31 -14.22 -10.55
C ARG A 351 8.16 -15.17 -11.73
N ARG A 352 7.56 -16.34 -11.50
CA ARG A 352 7.32 -17.37 -12.51
C ARG A 352 5.85 -17.31 -12.96
N PRO A 353 5.56 -17.01 -14.24
CA PRO A 353 4.18 -16.85 -14.69
C PRO A 353 3.43 -18.18 -14.77
N PHE A 354 2.14 -18.16 -14.43
CA PHE A 354 1.17 -19.16 -14.88
C PHE A 354 0.65 -18.73 -16.25
N LEU A 355 0.86 -19.56 -17.28
CA LEU A 355 0.48 -19.17 -18.65
C LEU A 355 -1.03 -19.23 -18.90
N ASN A 356 -1.77 -19.95 -18.07
CA ASN A 356 -3.22 -20.02 -18.12
C ASN A 356 -3.79 -20.51 -16.78
N GLU A 357 -5.10 -20.34 -16.63
CA GLU A 357 -5.88 -20.73 -15.47
C GLU A 357 -5.83 -22.24 -15.19
N ARG A 358 -5.85 -23.10 -16.23
CA ARG A 358 -5.77 -24.55 -16.04
C ARG A 358 -4.49 -24.97 -15.33
N LEU A 359 -3.36 -24.41 -15.75
CA LEU A 359 -2.05 -24.68 -15.15
C LEU A 359 -1.98 -24.23 -13.68
N TYR A 360 -2.66 -23.15 -13.34
CA TYR A 360 -2.80 -22.70 -11.96
C TYR A 360 -3.60 -23.71 -11.12
N PHE A 361 -4.74 -24.17 -11.62
CA PHE A 361 -5.62 -25.09 -10.90
C PHE A 361 -5.06 -26.51 -10.72
N LEU A 362 -3.96 -26.86 -11.39
CA LEU A 362 -3.21 -28.09 -11.10
C LEU A 362 -2.53 -28.07 -9.72
N ARG A 363 -2.41 -26.90 -9.09
CA ARG A 363 -1.69 -26.72 -7.81
C ARG A 363 -2.54 -26.04 -6.73
N TYR A 364 -3.48 -25.20 -7.11
CA TYR A 364 -4.29 -24.40 -6.20
C TYR A 364 -5.77 -24.54 -6.54
N SER A 365 -6.65 -24.48 -5.55
CA SER A 365 -8.09 -24.70 -5.76
C SER A 365 -8.92 -23.42 -5.88
N THR A 366 -8.38 -22.30 -5.40
CA THR A 366 -9.04 -20.97 -5.38
C THR A 366 -8.01 -19.87 -5.59
N PHE A 367 -8.46 -18.67 -5.95
CA PHE A 367 -7.62 -17.48 -6.10
C PHE A 367 -7.45 -16.67 -4.79
N GLU A 368 -8.05 -17.12 -3.68
CA GLU A 368 -8.14 -16.36 -2.42
C GLU A 368 -6.78 -16.06 -1.76
N ASN A 369 -5.74 -16.81 -2.12
CA ASN A 369 -4.39 -16.67 -1.56
C ASN A 369 -3.42 -15.91 -2.47
N ILE A 370 -3.92 -15.26 -3.53
CA ILE A 370 -3.09 -14.40 -4.37
C ILE A 370 -2.95 -13.05 -3.70
N GLN A 371 -1.70 -12.63 -3.52
CA GLN A 371 -1.38 -11.31 -3.04
C GLN A 371 -1.32 -10.32 -4.22
N GLU A 372 -2.07 -9.25 -4.15
CA GLU A 372 -1.92 -8.15 -5.10
C GLU A 372 -0.71 -7.27 -4.71
N ILE A 373 0.10 -6.89 -5.69
CA ILE A 373 1.23 -5.98 -5.50
C ILE A 373 1.29 -4.93 -6.61
N GLY A 374 1.74 -3.73 -6.27
CA GLY A 374 1.94 -2.66 -7.23
C GLY A 374 3.03 -2.93 -8.30
N PRO A 375 2.99 -2.18 -9.43
CA PRO A 375 3.87 -2.39 -10.58
C PRO A 375 5.36 -2.22 -10.25
N GLU A 376 5.71 -1.28 -9.37
CA GLU A 376 7.10 -1.05 -8.95
C GLU A 376 7.68 -2.26 -8.21
N ARG A 377 6.92 -2.87 -7.29
CA ARG A 377 7.35 -4.08 -6.58
C ARG A 377 7.40 -5.29 -7.51
N MET A 378 6.45 -5.37 -8.44
CA MET A 378 6.44 -6.40 -9.46
C MET A 378 7.68 -6.29 -10.37
N ALA A 379 8.14 -5.07 -10.66
CA ALA A 379 9.34 -4.80 -11.46
C ALA A 379 10.64 -5.20 -10.75
N THR A 380 10.70 -5.15 -9.41
CA THR A 380 11.88 -5.61 -8.66
C THR A 380 12.07 -7.14 -8.69
N LEU A 381 11.07 -7.90 -9.14
CA LEU A 381 11.14 -9.35 -9.31
C LEU A 381 11.45 -9.70 -10.78
N PRO A 382 12.65 -10.21 -11.10
CA PRO A 382 12.96 -10.67 -12.44
C PRO A 382 12.00 -11.78 -12.88
N VAL A 383 11.61 -11.78 -14.15
CA VAL A 383 10.76 -12.83 -14.72
C VAL A 383 11.57 -14.12 -14.85
N GLY A 384 11.05 -15.20 -14.27
CA GLY A 384 11.60 -16.56 -14.36
C GLY A 384 10.89 -17.41 -15.42
N ALA A 385 11.36 -18.65 -15.58
CA ALA A 385 10.68 -19.62 -16.44
C ALA A 385 9.24 -19.88 -15.95
N PRO A 386 8.27 -20.10 -16.85
CA PRO A 386 6.88 -20.40 -16.48
C PRO A 386 6.76 -21.56 -15.48
N VAL A 387 5.69 -21.55 -14.70
CA VAL A 387 5.37 -22.70 -13.83
C VAL A 387 5.01 -23.89 -14.71
N LEU A 388 5.62 -25.05 -14.44
CA LEU A 388 5.31 -26.29 -15.17
C LEU A 388 4.25 -27.11 -14.41
N PRO A 389 3.48 -27.96 -15.13
CA PRO A 389 2.62 -28.96 -14.51
C PRO A 389 3.38 -29.77 -13.46
N PRO A 390 2.73 -30.14 -12.35
CA PRO A 390 3.39 -30.91 -11.31
C PRO A 390 3.81 -32.32 -11.79
N PRO A 391 4.74 -32.98 -11.09
CA PRO A 391 5.06 -34.38 -11.33
C PRO A 391 3.82 -35.28 -11.36
N ASN A 392 3.88 -36.34 -12.16
CA ASN A 392 2.80 -37.32 -12.38
C ASN A 392 1.54 -36.77 -13.07
N THR A 393 1.58 -35.52 -13.56
CA THR A 393 0.55 -35.00 -14.48
C THR A 393 0.76 -35.56 -15.87
N TRP A 394 -0.33 -36.05 -16.48
CA TRP A 394 -0.34 -36.44 -17.88
C TRP A 394 -0.68 -35.23 -18.71
N VAL A 395 0.14 -34.95 -19.72
CA VAL A 395 0.03 -33.75 -20.54
C VAL A 395 -0.05 -34.10 -22.01
N LYS A 396 -0.86 -33.32 -22.73
CA LYS A 396 -0.86 -33.27 -24.19
C LYS A 396 -0.50 -31.85 -24.60
N ILE A 397 0.56 -31.73 -25.38
CA ILE A 397 0.98 -30.42 -25.90
C ILE A 397 0.09 -30.08 -27.10
N GLN A 398 -0.43 -28.85 -27.13
CA GLN A 398 -1.21 -28.37 -28.27
C GLN A 398 -0.44 -28.56 -29.58
N SER A 399 -1.14 -29.02 -30.63
CA SER A 399 -0.57 -29.32 -31.94
C SER A 399 0.47 -30.45 -32.00
N VAL A 400 0.70 -31.17 -30.90
CA VAL A 400 1.54 -32.37 -30.86
C VAL A 400 0.64 -33.60 -30.60
N PRO A 401 0.67 -34.64 -31.45
CA PRO A 401 -0.23 -35.78 -31.31
C PRO A 401 0.19 -36.79 -30.22
N LYS A 402 1.11 -36.41 -29.32
CA LYS A 402 1.71 -37.30 -28.31
C LYS A 402 1.22 -36.94 -26.90
N VAL A 403 0.99 -37.97 -26.08
CA VAL A 403 0.70 -37.85 -24.66
C VAL A 403 1.97 -38.15 -23.87
N TYR A 404 2.25 -37.33 -22.87
CA TYR A 404 3.42 -37.50 -22.02
C TYR A 404 3.02 -37.54 -20.55
N VAL A 405 3.88 -38.11 -19.72
CA VAL A 405 3.80 -37.98 -18.27
C VAL A 405 4.99 -37.17 -17.75
N VAL A 406 4.70 -36.15 -16.94
CA VAL A 406 5.72 -35.35 -16.25
C VAL A 406 6.35 -36.20 -15.14
N GLN A 407 7.67 -36.30 -15.15
CA GLN A 407 8.43 -37.12 -14.20
C GLN A 407 8.61 -36.42 -12.85
N GLY A 408 9.15 -37.16 -11.88
CA GLY A 408 9.39 -36.70 -10.50
C GLY A 408 10.23 -35.42 -10.38
N ASP A 409 11.10 -35.16 -11.36
CA ASP A 409 11.92 -33.93 -11.42
C ASP A 409 11.13 -32.69 -11.87
N GLY A 410 9.90 -32.86 -12.35
CA GLY A 410 9.01 -31.79 -12.80
C GLY A 410 9.40 -31.12 -14.12
N VAL A 411 10.50 -31.54 -14.76
CA VAL A 411 11.03 -30.93 -16.00
C VAL A 411 11.25 -31.95 -17.10
N THR A 412 11.29 -33.25 -16.78
CA THR A 412 11.36 -34.31 -17.77
C THR A 412 9.96 -34.81 -18.11
N ILE A 413 9.66 -34.95 -19.39
CA ILE A 413 8.45 -35.62 -19.88
C ILE A 413 8.82 -36.89 -20.65
N ARG A 414 8.08 -37.97 -20.41
CA ARG A 414 8.26 -39.23 -21.13
C ARG A 414 7.04 -39.53 -21.97
N TRP A 415 7.27 -39.88 -23.23
CA TRP A 415 6.21 -40.20 -24.17
C TRP A 415 5.55 -41.54 -23.83
N ILE A 416 4.22 -41.57 -23.86
CA ILE A 416 3.41 -42.77 -23.76
C ILE A 416 2.98 -43.14 -25.20
N PRO A 417 3.59 -44.17 -25.81
CA PRO A 417 3.49 -44.45 -27.24
C PRO A 417 2.18 -45.11 -27.65
N THR A 418 1.57 -45.91 -26.77
CA THR A 418 0.40 -46.72 -27.10
C THR A 418 -0.70 -46.61 -26.03
N GLU A 419 -1.92 -46.95 -26.43
CA GLU A 419 -3.07 -46.99 -25.52
C GLU A 419 -2.94 -48.13 -24.51
N GLU A 420 -2.35 -49.26 -24.91
CA GLU A 420 -2.09 -50.39 -24.04
C GLU A 420 -1.19 -49.99 -22.86
N THR A 421 -0.07 -49.29 -23.12
CA THR A 421 0.77 -48.76 -22.04
C THR A 421 0.02 -47.75 -21.18
N ALA A 422 -0.85 -46.94 -21.77
CA ALA A 422 -1.60 -45.95 -21.02
C ALA A 422 -2.60 -46.61 -20.04
N GLN A 423 -3.28 -47.66 -20.49
CA GLN A 423 -4.19 -48.48 -19.69
C GLN A 423 -3.45 -49.24 -18.59
N GLU A 424 -2.24 -49.75 -18.85
CA GLU A 424 -1.41 -50.37 -17.81
C GLU A 424 -1.02 -49.36 -16.71
N LEU A 425 -0.73 -48.11 -17.09
CA LEU A 425 -0.30 -47.06 -16.15
C LEU A 425 -1.44 -46.47 -15.33
N ARG A 426 -2.65 -46.31 -15.90
CA ARG A 426 -3.76 -45.56 -15.28
C ARG A 426 -5.14 -46.22 -15.38
N GLY A 427 -5.24 -47.43 -15.91
CA GLY A 427 -6.50 -48.14 -16.11
C GLY A 427 -7.29 -47.67 -17.34
N GLU A 428 -8.49 -48.24 -17.53
CA GLU A 428 -9.34 -47.99 -18.70
C GLU A 428 -9.75 -46.51 -18.86
N ASP A 429 -9.78 -45.74 -17.77
CA ASP A 429 -10.14 -44.32 -17.75
C ASP A 429 -8.92 -43.36 -17.88
N TRP A 430 -7.78 -43.85 -18.37
CA TRP A 430 -6.54 -43.07 -18.51
C TRP A 430 -6.72 -41.74 -19.26
N ASN A 431 -7.68 -41.71 -20.19
CA ASN A 431 -7.96 -40.57 -21.07
C ASN A 431 -8.75 -39.43 -20.39
N ARG A 432 -9.24 -39.60 -19.16
CA ARG A 432 -10.10 -38.61 -18.49
C ARG A 432 -9.37 -37.44 -17.85
N ASN A 433 -8.08 -37.59 -17.54
CA ASN A 433 -7.29 -36.63 -16.77
C ASN A 433 -5.97 -36.29 -17.47
N ILE A 434 -6.06 -35.90 -18.75
CA ILE A 434 -4.93 -35.44 -19.56
C ILE A 434 -5.03 -33.93 -19.74
N GLU A 435 -4.02 -33.23 -19.25
CA GLU A 435 -3.98 -31.78 -19.30
C GLU A 435 -3.45 -31.30 -20.64
N THR A 436 -4.27 -30.53 -21.35
CA THR A 436 -3.81 -29.86 -22.57
C THR A 436 -3.04 -28.61 -22.19
N ILE A 437 -1.77 -28.56 -22.58
CA ILE A 437 -0.87 -27.44 -22.28
C ILE A 437 -0.44 -26.72 -23.55
N ASP A 438 -0.19 -25.42 -23.41
CA ASP A 438 0.25 -24.55 -24.52
C ASP A 438 1.59 -25.04 -25.10
N VAL A 439 1.73 -24.94 -26.42
CA VAL A 439 2.96 -25.30 -27.15
C VAL A 439 4.18 -24.53 -26.65
N VAL A 440 4.01 -23.32 -26.11
CA VAL A 440 5.09 -22.50 -25.52
C VAL A 440 5.79 -23.22 -24.36
N LEU A 441 5.07 -24.08 -23.62
CA LEU A 441 5.68 -24.87 -22.54
C LEU A 441 6.54 -26.02 -23.05
N TYR A 442 6.39 -26.44 -24.32
CA TYR A 442 7.10 -27.61 -24.83
C TYR A 442 8.61 -27.44 -24.78
N GLY A 443 9.12 -26.25 -25.11
CA GLY A 443 10.54 -25.93 -25.05
C GLY A 443 11.11 -25.82 -23.62
N GLN A 444 10.27 -25.91 -22.59
CA GLN A 444 10.69 -25.89 -21.18
C GLN A 444 10.93 -27.30 -20.62
N PHE A 445 10.57 -28.35 -21.36
CA PHE A 445 10.75 -29.73 -20.93
C PHE A 445 11.96 -30.41 -21.57
N THR A 446 12.55 -31.33 -20.83
CA THR A 446 13.49 -32.33 -21.37
C THR A 446 12.70 -33.58 -21.78
N ILE A 447 12.91 -34.07 -22.99
CA ILE A 447 12.27 -35.30 -23.47
C ILE A 447 13.10 -36.50 -22.98
N GLY A 448 12.51 -37.29 -22.09
CA GLY A 448 13.10 -38.56 -21.65
C GLY A 448 12.78 -39.72 -22.59
N THR A 449 13.39 -40.87 -22.33
CA THR A 449 13.08 -42.13 -23.03
C THR A 449 11.58 -42.43 -22.96
N SER A 450 10.99 -42.91 -24.04
CA SER A 450 9.59 -43.36 -24.06
C SER A 450 9.32 -44.44 -23.00
N ILE A 451 8.06 -44.56 -22.63
CA ILE A 451 7.58 -45.65 -21.77
C ILE A 451 7.06 -46.71 -22.72
N ASP A 452 7.95 -47.51 -23.29
CA ASP A 452 7.55 -48.55 -24.24
C ASP A 452 7.04 -49.81 -23.50
N GLU A 453 7.43 -50.01 -22.24
CA GLU A 453 6.95 -51.06 -21.32
C GLU A 453 7.03 -50.57 -19.85
N PHE A 454 6.10 -51.01 -18.99
CA PHE A 454 6.13 -50.72 -17.56
C PHE A 454 7.26 -51.50 -16.87
N GLN A 455 8.41 -50.87 -16.62
CA GLN A 455 9.43 -51.46 -15.74
C GLN A 455 9.11 -51.11 -14.28
N ASN A 456 8.61 -52.10 -13.53
CA ASN A 456 8.51 -52.06 -12.07
C ASN A 456 9.88 -51.73 -11.46
N GLY A 457 10.01 -50.57 -10.82
CA GLY A 457 11.14 -50.15 -10.01
C GLY A 457 10.66 -49.58 -8.70
#